data_AF-A0A935N821-F1
#
_entry.id   AF-A0A935N821-F1
#
_cell.length_a   1.000
_cell.length_b   1.000
_cell.length_c   1.000
_cell.angle_alpha   90.00
_cell.angle_beta   90.00
_cell.angle_gamma   90.00
#
_symmetry.space_group_name_H-M   'P 1'
#
loop_
_entity.id
_entity.type
_entity.pdbx_description
1 polymer ?
#
loop_
_entity_poly.entity_id
_entity_poly.type
_entity_poly.pdbx_seq_one_letter_code
_entity_poly.pdbx_strand_id
1 'polypeptide(L)' 'MFNLIFGLGPQELIVIGMIILVFFGGKKIPELMRGLGSGIREFNNAKANIETEVKDGMKELDKKNQ' A
#
# COMPACT_ATOMS: atom_id res chain seq x y z
N MET A 1 11.76 25.41 22.03
CA MET A 1 11.65 25.47 20.56
C MET A 1 11.92 24.14 19.87
N PHE A 2 12.81 23.26 20.40
CA PHE A 2 13.09 21.94 19.82
C PHE A 2 11.98 20.87 20.04
N ASN A 3 11.15 21.01 21.09
CA ASN A 3 10.00 20.14 21.35
C ASN A 3 8.90 20.19 20.27
N LEU A 4 8.96 21.17 19.35
CA LEU A 4 7.96 21.36 18.30
C LEU A 4 8.15 20.40 17.10
N ILE A 5 9.34 19.84 16.93
CA ILE A 5 9.68 18.97 15.78
C ILE A 5 9.62 17.48 16.17
N PHE A 6 9.87 17.15 17.44
CA PHE A 6 9.90 15.76 17.93
C PHE A 6 8.73 15.37 18.85
N GLY A 7 7.85 16.32 19.20
CA GLY A 7 6.77 16.13 20.16
C GLY A 7 5.38 16.29 19.55
N LEU A 8 5.09 15.65 18.40
CA LEU A 8 3.71 15.52 17.93
C LEU A 8 2.95 14.62 18.91
N GLY A 9 2.36 15.23 19.92
CA GLY A 9 1.50 14.56 20.87
C GLY A 9 0.17 14.15 20.21
N PRO A 10 -0.65 13.38 20.94
CA PRO A 10 -1.98 12.99 20.46
C PRO A 10 -2.84 14.20 20.09
N GLN A 11 -2.68 15.33 20.78
CA GLN A 11 -3.36 16.59 20.51
C GLN A 11 -3.02 17.13 19.11
N GLU A 12 -1.74 17.27 18.79
CA GLU A 12 -1.28 17.81 17.52
C GLU A 12 -1.72 16.93 16.34
N LEU A 13 -1.65 15.61 16.51
CA LEU A 13 -2.13 14.65 15.51
C LEU A 13 -3.63 14.78 15.25
N ILE A 14 -4.45 15.02 16.29
CA ILE A 14 -5.89 15.28 16.13
C ILE A 14 -6.14 16.57 15.36
N VAL A 15 -5.40 17.65 15.64
CA VAL A 15 -5.53 18.92 14.92
C VAL A 15 -5.16 18.77 13.45
N ILE A 16 -4.03 18.12 13.15
CA ILE A 16 -3.61 17.82 11.77
C ILE A 16 -4.64 16.93 11.08
N GLY A 17 -5.13 15.90 11.77
CA GLY A 17 -6.19 15.02 11.29
C GLY A 17 -7.47 15.79 10.96
N MET A 18 -7.90 16.72 11.80
CA MET A 18 -9.06 17.59 11.54
C MET A 18 -8.86 18.48 10.32
N ILE A 19 -7.67 19.08 10.17
CA ILE A 19 -7.35 19.90 8.99
C ILE A 19 -7.48 19.05 7.73
N ILE A 20 -6.83 17.89 7.69
CA ILE A 20 -6.92 16.94 6.56
C ILE A 20 -8.38 16.52 6.33
N LEU A 21 -9.14 16.27 7.39
CA LEU A 21 -10.55 15.89 7.29
C LEU A 21 -11.43 16.99 6.68
N VAL A 22 -11.15 18.26 6.96
CA VAL A 22 -11.89 19.40 6.38
C VAL A 22 -11.53 19.58 4.90
N PHE A 23 -10.24 19.49 4.55
CA PHE A 23 -9.78 19.68 3.17
C PHE A 23 -10.18 18.51 2.25
N PHE A 24 -10.06 17.27 2.72
CA PHE A 24 -10.34 16.08 1.93
C PHE A 24 -11.76 15.54 2.16
N GLY A 25 -12.39 15.83 3.29
CA GLY A 25 -13.66 15.24 3.70
C GLY A 25 -13.49 13.85 4.33
N GLY A 26 -14.27 13.55 5.36
CA GLY A 26 -14.18 12.28 6.08
C GLY A 26 -14.51 11.03 5.28
N LYS A 27 -15.13 11.16 4.11
CA LYS A 27 -15.42 10.04 3.21
C LYS A 27 -14.28 9.72 2.23
N LYS A 28 -13.46 10.72 1.85
CA LYS A 28 -12.38 10.51 0.87
C LYS A 28 -11.21 9.73 1.43
N ILE A 29 -10.86 9.92 2.70
CA ILE A 29 -9.76 9.18 3.33
C ILE A 29 -10.03 7.65 3.31
N PRO A 30 -11.19 7.15 3.77
CA PRO A 30 -11.54 5.73 3.64
C PRO A 30 -11.64 5.24 2.20
N GLU A 31 -12.17 6.05 1.29
CA GLU A 31 -12.31 5.69 -0.13
C GLU A 31 -10.95 5.51 -0.81
N LEU A 32 -10.00 6.43 -0.56
CA LEU A 32 -8.63 6.34 -1.02
C LEU A 32 -7.90 5.14 -0.41
N MET A 33 -8.08 4.86 0.88
CA MET A 33 -7.50 3.68 1.54
C MET A 33 -8.02 2.38 0.93
N ARG A 34 -9.32 2.30 0.64
CA ARG A 34 -9.93 1.13 -0.02
C ARG A 34 -9.39 0.96 -1.44
N GLY A 35 -9.33 2.04 -2.23
CA GLY A 35 -8.78 2.02 -3.59
C GLY A 35 -7.31 1.61 -3.62
N LEU A 36 -6.47 2.20 -2.77
CA LEU A 36 -5.05 1.85 -2.65
C LEU A 36 -4.87 0.41 -2.17
N GLY A 37 -5.64 -0.02 -1.18
CA GLY A 37 -5.59 -1.39 -0.65
C GLY A 37 -5.96 -2.44 -1.68
N SER A 38 -7.02 -2.21 -2.47
CA SER A 38 -7.39 -3.08 -3.57
C SER A 38 -6.30 -3.12 -4.66
N GLY A 39 -5.77 -1.95 -5.05
CA GLY A 39 -4.72 -1.87 -6.05
C GLY A 39 -3.42 -2.58 -5.64
N ILE A 40 -2.98 -2.42 -4.38
CA ILE A 40 -1.82 -3.15 -3.85
C ILE A 40 -2.08 -4.67 -3.84
N ARG A 41 -3.30 -5.09 -3.48
CA ARG A 41 -3.67 -6.51 -3.46
C ARG A 41 -3.63 -7.11 -4.87
N GLU A 42 -4.21 -6.44 -5.85
CA GLU A 42 -4.19 -6.87 -7.26
C GLU A 42 -2.77 -6.89 -7.83
N PHE A 43 -1.95 -5.89 -7.49
CA PHE A 43 -0.54 -5.86 -7.87
C PHE A 43 0.23 -7.07 -7.31
N ASN A 44 0.04 -7.38 -6.03
CA ASN A 44 0.70 -8.53 -5.40
C ASN A 44 0.24 -9.87 -6.00
N ASN A 45 -1.06 -10.01 -6.30
CA ASN A 45 -1.59 -11.21 -6.94
C ASN A 45 -1.01 -11.40 -8.35
N ALA A 46 -0.96 -10.33 -9.15
CA ALA A 46 -0.37 -10.38 -10.48
C ALA A 46 1.11 -10.79 -10.42
N LYS A 47 1.88 -10.20 -9.49
CA LYS A 47 3.28 -10.57 -9.26
C LYS A 47 3.45 -12.05 -8.91
N ALA A 48 2.62 -12.58 -8.02
CA ALA A 48 2.69 -13.99 -7.60
C ALA A 48 2.36 -14.97 -8.75
N ASN A 49 1.38 -14.63 -9.60
CA ASN A 49 1.04 -15.43 -10.77
C ASN A 49 2.20 -15.46 -11.77
N ILE A 50 2.79 -14.29 -12.08
CA ILE A 50 3.95 -14.18 -12.98
C ILE A 50 5.14 -14.98 -12.44
N GLU A 51 5.45 -14.89 -11.14
CA GLU A 51 6.53 -15.67 -10.53
C GLU A 51 6.30 -17.18 -10.66
N THR A 52 5.06 -17.63 -10.54
CA THR A 52 4.69 -19.04 -10.67
C THR A 52 4.83 -19.50 -12.12
N GLU A 53 4.29 -18.74 -13.07
CA GLU A 53 4.39 -19.03 -14.51
C GLU A 53 5.85 -19.07 -15.00
N VAL A 54 6.67 -18.11 -14.57
CA VAL A 54 8.10 -18.08 -14.90
C VAL A 54 8.82 -19.29 -14.32
N LYS A 55 8.54 -19.64 -13.06
CA LYS A 55 9.17 -20.78 -12.39
C LYS A 55 8.77 -22.11 -13.03
N ASP A 56 7.52 -22.27 -13.42
CA ASP A 56 7.05 -23.51 -14.02
C ASP A 56 7.49 -23.63 -15.49
N GLY A 57 7.56 -22.52 -16.24
CA GLY A 57 8.16 -22.48 -17.58
C GLY A 57 9.66 -22.82 -17.55
N MET A 58 10.42 -22.33 -16.56
CA MET A 58 11.83 -22.71 -16.38
C MET A 58 12.02 -24.20 -16.08
N LYS A 59 11.18 -24.79 -15.22
CA LYS A 59 11.22 -26.24 -14.93
C LYS A 59 10.88 -27.10 -16.15
N GLU A 60 9.99 -26.62 -17.03
CA GLU A 60 9.61 -27.34 -18.24
C GLU A 60 10.74 -27.34 -19.28
N LEU A 61 11.46 -26.22 -19.41
CA LEU A 61 12.65 -26.11 -20.27
C LEU A 61 13.80 -27.01 -19.79
N ASP A 62 14.04 -27.09 -18.47
CA ASP A 62 15.06 -27.98 -17.90
C ASP A 62 14.73 -29.46 -18.13
N LYS A 63 13.45 -29.84 -18.05
CA LYS A 63 13.00 -31.22 -18.34
C LYS A 63 13.07 -31.60 -19.82
N LYS A 64 13.05 -30.63 -20.73
CA LYS A 64 13.06 -30.88 -22.18
C LYS A 64 14.48 -30.96 -22.75
N ASN A 65 15.46 -30.42 -22.03
CA ASN A 65 16.88 -30.42 -22.39
C ASN A 65 17.70 -31.52 -21.69
N GLN A 66 17.07 -32.30 -20.79
CA GLN A 66 17.57 -33.58 -20.28
C GLN A 66 16.97 -34.74 -21.08
#